data_AF-A0AAV4FQD2-F1
#
_entry.id   AF-A0AAV4FQD2-F1
#
_cell.length_a   1.000
_cell.length_b   1.000
_cell.length_c   1.000
_cell.angle_alpha   90.00
_cell.angle_beta   90.00
_cell.angle_gamma   90.00
#
_symmetry.space_group_name_H-M   'P 1'
#
loop_
_entity.id
_entity.type
_entity.pdbx_description
1 polymer ?
#
loop_
_entity_poly.entity_id
_entity_poly.type
_entity_poly.pdbx_seq_one_letter_code
_entity_poly.pdbx_strand_id
1 'polypeptide(L)'
;MFLRATQLSVVILAALGILHDEIHPEILELGGSCQYRKQLCVNLLYKTFLDLYESTLPHLWSGALTLERPLSSGLQTYQVKTEQFPIGQPATKMTAHLQATGEAMFINDMPSFKKELQAAFVLSTVGVGDIEQIDTSVALKISGIQGFIGPDAIPAGGENNFIPANYHLYKPDWKDEWLPPLFILVTIVVLVVVVVVVVVVVVEVVVAIVVLLLEVVWYQKYYSQEQLY
;
A
#
# COMPACT_ATOMS: atom_id res chain seq x y z
N MET A 1 -14.17 47.21 -5.67
CA MET A 1 -14.96 47.96 -4.66
C MET A 1 -16.31 47.27 -4.47
N PHE A 2 -16.32 46.01 -3.97
CA PHE A 2 -17.56 45.21 -3.83
C PHE A 2 -17.85 44.81 -2.36
N LEU A 3 -16.93 45.11 -1.43
CA LEU A 3 -16.97 44.60 -0.05
C LEU A 3 -17.13 45.68 1.03
N ARG A 4 -17.48 46.92 0.66
CA ARG A 4 -17.46 48.05 1.61
C ARG A 4 -18.78 48.31 2.35
N ALA A 5 -19.85 47.57 2.07
CA ALA A 5 -21.21 47.92 2.55
C ALA A 5 -21.99 46.78 3.23
N THR A 6 -21.41 45.59 3.39
CA THR A 6 -22.08 44.40 3.94
C THR A 6 -21.37 43.90 5.19
N GLN A 7 -22.11 43.33 6.15
CA GLN A 7 -21.50 42.65 7.30
C GLN A 7 -20.54 41.56 6.80
N LEU A 8 -19.30 41.61 7.27
CA LEU A 8 -18.18 40.78 6.82
C LEU A 8 -18.49 39.27 6.81
N SER A 9 -19.29 38.81 7.78
CA SER A 9 -19.72 37.40 7.91
C SER A 9 -20.59 36.92 6.74
N VAL A 10 -21.50 37.76 6.25
CA VAL A 10 -22.42 37.41 5.14
C VAL A 10 -21.65 37.26 3.84
N VAL A 11 -20.65 38.12 3.62
CA VAL A 11 -19.78 38.07 2.44
C VAL A 11 -18.96 36.79 2.42
N ILE A 12 -18.31 36.44 3.53
CA ILE A 12 -17.46 35.25 3.60
C ILE A 12 -18.29 34.00 3.33
N LEU A 13 -19.47 33.87 3.94
CA LEU A 13 -20.35 32.72 3.71
C LEU A 13 -20.83 32.64 2.25
N ALA A 14 -21.16 33.78 1.63
CA ALA A 14 -21.52 33.82 0.21
C ALA A 14 -20.35 33.39 -0.68
N ALA A 15 -19.13 33.86 -0.41
CA ALA A 15 -17.94 33.49 -1.18
C ALA A 15 -17.61 32.00 -1.06
N LEU A 16 -17.72 31.43 0.14
CA LEU A 16 -17.52 29.99 0.36
C LEU A 16 -18.60 29.15 -0.36
N GLY A 17 -19.85 29.61 -0.37
CA GLY A 17 -20.95 28.97 -1.10
C GLY A 17 -20.73 28.98 -2.62
N ILE A 18 -20.36 30.14 -3.17
CA ILE A 18 -20.03 30.28 -4.60
C ILE A 18 -18.86 29.35 -4.97
N LEU A 19 -17.78 29.36 -4.19
CA LEU A 19 -16.62 28.50 -4.44
C LEU A 19 -17.01 27.00 -4.38
N HIS A 20 -17.82 26.63 -3.40
CA HIS A 20 -18.33 25.26 -3.31
C HIS A 20 -19.10 24.90 -4.57
N ASP A 21 -19.98 25.76 -5.07
CA ASP A 21 -20.81 25.45 -6.25
C ASP A 21 -20.03 25.51 -7.57
N GLU A 22 -18.98 26.31 -7.66
CA GLU A 22 -18.11 26.42 -8.85
C GLU A 22 -17.14 25.22 -8.99
N ILE A 23 -16.68 24.67 -7.86
CA ILE A 23 -15.70 23.58 -7.87
C ILE A 23 -16.34 22.24 -8.23
N HIS A 24 -15.83 21.66 -9.32
CA HIS A 24 -16.20 20.34 -9.84
C HIS A 24 -14.93 19.50 -10.08
N PRO A 25 -14.41 18.80 -9.06
CA PRO A 25 -13.17 18.03 -9.21
C PRO A 25 -13.41 16.80 -10.10
N GLU A 26 -12.55 16.60 -11.09
CA GLU A 26 -12.56 15.41 -11.95
C GLU A 26 -12.31 14.14 -11.15
N ILE A 27 -12.95 13.03 -11.50
CA ILE A 27 -12.69 11.75 -10.84
C ILE A 27 -11.27 11.30 -11.20
N LEU A 28 -10.44 11.08 -10.18
CA LEU A 28 -9.09 10.57 -10.33
C LEU A 28 -9.00 9.23 -9.61
N GLU A 29 -8.76 8.15 -10.36
CA GLU A 29 -8.77 6.76 -9.85
C GLU A 29 -7.75 6.53 -8.72
N LEU A 30 -6.61 7.21 -8.77
CA LEU A 30 -5.54 7.16 -7.76
C LEU A 30 -5.50 8.39 -6.85
N GLY A 31 -6.52 9.25 -6.92
CA GLY A 31 -6.59 10.52 -6.17
C GLY A 31 -7.51 10.47 -4.96
N GLY A 32 -7.39 11.47 -4.08
CA GLY A 32 -8.39 11.70 -3.03
C GLY A 32 -9.79 11.90 -3.61
N SER A 33 -10.83 11.56 -2.84
CA SER A 33 -12.22 11.64 -3.33
C SER A 33 -12.59 13.05 -3.80
N CYS A 34 -13.49 13.16 -4.78
CA CYS A 34 -13.97 14.45 -5.26
C CYS A 34 -14.57 15.29 -4.13
N GLN A 35 -15.32 14.64 -3.22
CA GLN A 35 -15.89 15.28 -2.04
C GLN A 35 -14.79 15.87 -1.13
N TYR A 36 -13.74 15.11 -0.85
CA TYR A 36 -12.62 15.57 -0.04
C TYR A 36 -11.94 16.79 -0.65
N ARG A 37 -11.59 16.74 -1.95
CA ARG A 37 -10.90 17.85 -2.62
C ARG A 37 -11.76 19.12 -2.69
N LYS A 38 -13.06 18.97 -2.95
CA LYS A 38 -14.01 20.08 -2.94
C LYS A 38 -14.06 20.76 -1.57
N GLN A 39 -14.20 19.97 -0.50
CA GLN A 39 -14.19 20.49 0.87
C GLN A 39 -12.86 21.11 1.25
N LEU A 40 -11.74 20.52 0.83
CA LEU A 40 -10.40 21.04 1.09
C LEU A 40 -10.22 22.45 0.49
N CYS A 41 -10.65 22.68 -0.75
CA CYS A 41 -10.57 24.00 -1.37
C CYS A 41 -11.36 25.07 -0.59
N VAL A 42 -12.60 24.75 -0.17
CA VAL A 42 -13.43 25.63 0.63
C VAL A 42 -12.78 25.92 1.99
N ASN A 43 -12.25 24.88 2.65
CA ASN A 43 -11.59 25.01 3.96
C ASN A 43 -10.28 25.79 3.87
N LEU A 44 -9.51 25.66 2.79
CA LEU A 44 -8.30 26.46 2.57
C LEU A 44 -8.64 27.94 2.39
N LEU A 45 -9.67 28.27 1.60
CA LEU A 45 -10.14 29.65 1.50
C LEU A 45 -10.62 30.17 2.87
N TYR A 46 -11.40 29.38 3.60
CA TYR A 46 -11.83 29.78 4.94
C TYR A 46 -10.66 30.02 5.90
N LYS A 47 -9.63 29.15 5.87
CA LYS A 47 -8.39 29.35 6.62
C LYS A 47 -7.70 30.66 6.27
N THR A 48 -7.61 31.03 4.98
CA THR A 48 -7.01 32.33 4.59
C THR A 48 -7.78 33.52 5.16
N PHE A 49 -9.10 33.43 5.27
CA PHE A 49 -9.89 34.48 5.91
C PHE A 49 -9.65 34.54 7.42
N LEU A 50 -9.56 33.40 8.10
CA LEU A 50 -9.24 33.36 9.53
C LEU A 50 -7.88 34.00 9.83
N ASP A 51 -6.90 33.79 8.95
CA ASP A 51 -5.55 34.36 9.05
C ASP A 51 -5.54 35.88 8.77
N LEU A 52 -6.20 36.33 7.70
CA LEU A 52 -6.22 37.75 7.32
C LEU A 52 -7.02 38.66 8.28
N TYR A 53 -8.12 38.15 8.84
CA TYR A 53 -9.03 38.95 9.66
C TYR A 53 -8.77 38.82 11.16
N GLU A 54 -7.84 37.96 11.58
CA GLU A 54 -7.51 37.71 12.99
C GLU A 54 -8.76 37.67 13.89
N SER A 55 -9.56 36.61 13.72
CA SER A 55 -10.86 36.46 14.39
C SER A 55 -10.80 36.83 15.88
N THR A 56 -11.75 37.65 16.36
CA THR A 56 -11.87 37.97 17.79
C THR A 56 -12.45 36.83 18.63
N LEU A 57 -12.94 35.75 17.98
CA LEU A 57 -13.53 34.58 18.62
C LEU A 57 -12.46 33.52 18.94
N PRO A 58 -12.23 33.19 20.24
CA PRO A 58 -11.14 32.30 20.64
C PRO A 58 -11.20 30.88 20.07
N HIS A 59 -12.40 30.35 19.84
CA HIS A 59 -12.58 29.00 19.31
C HIS A 59 -12.21 28.87 17.82
N LEU A 60 -11.95 29.98 17.11
CA LEU A 60 -11.54 29.98 15.70
C LEU A 60 -10.04 30.21 15.51
N TRP A 61 -9.30 30.57 16.56
CA TRP A 61 -7.88 30.93 16.46
C TRP A 61 -7.01 29.81 15.89
N SER A 62 -7.21 28.58 16.37
CA SER A 62 -6.44 27.42 15.92
C SER A 62 -6.65 27.09 14.43
N GLY A 63 -7.75 27.55 13.82
CA GLY A 63 -8.04 27.32 12.41
C GLY A 63 -7.15 28.12 11.45
N ALA A 64 -6.65 29.30 11.88
CA ALA A 64 -5.72 30.11 11.10
C ALA A 64 -4.28 29.57 11.18
N LEU A 65 -3.91 29.00 12.33
CA LEU A 65 -2.53 28.62 12.62
C LEU A 65 -1.98 27.61 11.59
N THR A 66 -0.69 27.77 11.29
CA THR A 66 0.06 26.75 10.58
C THR A 66 0.42 25.65 11.56
N LEU A 67 0.25 24.39 11.15
CA LEU A 67 0.62 23.25 11.97
C LEU A 67 2.15 23.21 12.07
N GLU A 68 2.68 23.57 13.23
CA GLU A 68 4.10 23.44 13.53
C GLU A 68 4.37 22.09 14.20
N ARG A 69 5.38 21.37 13.71
CA ARG A 69 5.84 20.12 14.30
C ARG A 69 7.07 20.39 15.18
N PRO A 70 6.97 20.33 16.51
CA PRO A 70 8.13 20.48 17.39
C PRO A 70 9.06 19.26 17.32
N LEU A 71 10.26 19.41 17.89
CA LEU A 71 11.17 18.28 18.10
C LEU A 71 10.51 17.21 18.99
N SER A 72 10.65 15.95 18.59
CA SER A 72 10.08 14.83 19.34
C SER A 72 10.88 14.58 20.62
N SER A 73 10.18 14.28 21.72
CA SER A 73 10.77 13.84 22.99
C SER A 73 10.19 12.50 23.42
N GLY A 74 10.95 11.69 24.17
CA GLY A 74 10.50 10.41 24.71
C GLY A 74 11.13 10.10 26.07
N LEU A 75 10.42 9.29 26.87
CA LEU A 75 10.88 8.80 28.18
C LEU A 75 10.85 7.27 28.16
N GLN A 76 11.99 6.63 28.49
CA GLN A 76 12.06 5.19 28.67
C GLN A 76 12.46 4.86 30.11
N THR A 77 11.69 4.01 30.78
CA THR A 77 11.92 3.56 32.15
C THR A 77 12.00 2.04 32.18
N TYR A 78 13.10 1.49 32.71
CA TYR A 78 13.29 0.05 32.85
C TYR A 78 14.12 -0.26 34.10
N GLN A 79 13.96 -1.46 34.65
CA GLN A 79 14.72 -1.91 35.82
C GLN A 79 16.09 -2.45 35.38
N VAL A 80 17.16 -2.01 36.04
CA VAL A 80 18.53 -2.50 35.81
C VAL A 80 19.00 -3.27 37.05
N LYS A 81 19.47 -4.50 36.84
CA LYS A 81 20.07 -5.35 37.89
C LYS A 81 21.53 -5.60 37.54
N THR A 82 22.43 -4.81 38.12
CA THR A 82 23.86 -4.81 37.78
C THR A 82 24.56 -6.12 38.16
N GLU A 83 24.00 -6.88 39.10
CA GLU A 83 24.53 -8.18 39.54
C GLU A 83 24.41 -9.26 38.46
N GLN A 84 23.54 -9.06 37.48
CA GLN A 84 23.24 -10.04 36.42
C GLN A 84 23.96 -9.72 35.11
N PHE A 85 24.77 -8.66 35.07
CA PHE A 85 25.48 -8.28 33.86
C PHE A 85 26.40 -9.40 33.39
N PRO A 86 26.41 -9.72 32.08
CA PRO A 86 25.86 -8.91 30.98
C PRO A 86 24.36 -9.11 30.67
N ILE A 87 23.66 -10.00 31.38
CA ILE A 87 22.24 -10.27 31.15
C ILE A 87 21.39 -9.08 31.64
N GLY A 88 20.62 -8.47 30.74
CA GLY A 88 19.78 -7.30 31.04
C GLY A 88 20.52 -5.97 31.06
N GLN A 89 21.82 -5.95 30.75
CA GLN A 89 22.57 -4.72 30.56
C GLN A 89 22.10 -3.99 29.28
N PRO A 90 21.75 -2.70 29.33
CA PRO A 90 21.48 -1.92 28.12
C PRO A 90 22.79 -1.73 27.36
N ALA A 91 22.99 -2.53 26.33
CA ALA A 91 24.16 -2.45 25.45
C ALA A 91 23.75 -1.94 24.08
N THR A 92 24.59 -1.10 23.49
CA THR A 92 24.46 -0.71 22.08
C THR A 92 24.53 -1.96 21.21
N LYS A 93 23.64 -2.07 20.23
CA LYS A 93 23.69 -3.14 19.24
C LYS A 93 25.09 -3.18 18.60
N MET A 94 25.72 -4.35 18.58
CA MET A 94 27.11 -4.50 18.12
C MET A 94 27.35 -3.93 16.71
N THR A 95 26.35 -4.02 15.83
CA THR A 95 26.42 -3.51 14.45
C THR A 95 25.91 -2.07 14.29
N ALA A 96 25.53 -1.36 15.37
CA ALA A 96 24.98 -0.01 15.29
C ALA A 96 25.93 0.98 14.62
N HIS A 97 27.23 0.90 14.93
CA HIS A 97 28.23 1.77 14.32
C HIS A 97 28.34 1.52 12.81
N LEU A 98 28.41 0.25 12.39
CA LEU A 98 28.43 -0.13 10.97
C LEU A 98 27.17 0.33 10.22
N GLN A 99 26.01 0.27 10.87
CA GLN A 99 24.75 0.76 10.29
C GLN A 99 24.75 2.29 10.16
N ALA A 100 25.33 3.01 11.12
CA ALA A 100 25.43 4.46 11.08
C ALA A 100 26.47 4.98 10.07
N THR A 101 27.53 4.21 9.82
CA THR A 101 28.57 4.55 8.82
C THR A 101 28.24 4.10 7.40
N GLY A 102 27.27 3.19 7.24
CA GLY A 102 26.95 2.57 5.95
C GLY A 102 27.87 1.41 5.57
N GLU A 103 28.67 0.89 6.51
CA GLU A 103 29.59 -0.24 6.31
C GLU A 103 28.91 -1.60 6.55
N ALA A 104 27.73 -1.60 7.18
CA ALA A 104 26.96 -2.82 7.35
C ALA A 104 26.49 -3.34 5.99
N MET A 105 27.03 -4.48 5.55
CA MET A 105 26.65 -5.11 4.28
C MET A 105 25.28 -5.79 4.39
N PHE A 106 24.33 -5.37 3.56
CA PHE A 106 23.09 -6.07 3.29
C PHE A 106 23.20 -6.88 1.99
N ILE A 107 22.20 -7.71 1.69
CA ILE A 107 22.22 -8.64 0.54
C ILE A 107 22.51 -7.90 -0.78
N ASN A 108 21.94 -6.71 -0.96
CA ASN A 108 22.12 -5.92 -2.18
C ASN A 108 23.44 -5.12 -2.23
N ASP A 109 24.20 -5.09 -1.12
CA ASP A 109 25.52 -4.44 -1.07
C ASP A 109 26.65 -5.41 -1.44
N MET A 110 26.34 -6.71 -1.58
CA MET A 110 27.31 -7.70 -2.01
C MET A 110 27.81 -7.35 -3.42
N PRO A 111 29.13 -7.45 -3.68
CA PRO A 111 29.66 -7.17 -5.00
C PRO A 111 29.13 -8.19 -6.01
N SER A 112 28.86 -7.72 -7.22
CA SER A 112 28.37 -8.58 -8.29
C SER A 112 29.40 -9.67 -8.65
N PHE A 113 28.95 -10.91 -8.75
CA PHE A 113 29.76 -12.02 -9.22
C PHE A 113 30.00 -11.94 -10.74
N LYS A 114 31.07 -12.59 -11.21
CA LYS A 114 31.33 -12.71 -12.65
C LYS A 114 30.19 -13.49 -13.30
N LYS A 115 29.56 -12.90 -14.32
CA LYS A 115 28.39 -13.46 -15.04
C LYS A 115 27.14 -13.60 -14.16
N GLU A 116 27.02 -12.80 -13.10
CA GLU A 116 25.77 -12.69 -12.36
C GLU A 116 24.66 -12.14 -13.26
N LEU A 117 23.47 -12.70 -13.10
CA LEU A 117 22.26 -12.27 -13.80
C LEU A 117 21.29 -11.66 -12.80
N GLN A 118 20.54 -10.66 -13.25
CA GLN A 118 19.52 -9.99 -12.46
C GLN A 118 18.14 -10.47 -12.89
N ALA A 119 17.28 -10.79 -11.94
CA ALA A 119 15.90 -11.14 -12.18
C ALA A 119 14.93 -10.06 -11.67
N ALA A 120 13.75 -10.03 -12.26
CA ALA A 120 12.64 -9.13 -12.08
C ALA A 120 11.35 -9.95 -12.25
N PHE A 121 10.34 -9.66 -11.45
CA PHE A 121 9.08 -10.39 -11.57
C PHE A 121 8.21 -9.80 -12.67
N VAL A 122 7.52 -10.68 -13.40
CA VAL A 122 6.35 -10.28 -14.21
C VAL A 122 5.12 -10.50 -13.34
N LEU A 123 4.51 -9.38 -12.94
CA LEU A 123 3.35 -9.37 -12.08
C LEU A 123 2.07 -9.27 -12.92
N SER A 124 1.01 -9.91 -12.46
CA SER A 124 -0.32 -9.73 -13.06
C SER A 124 -0.78 -8.29 -12.90
N THR A 125 -1.29 -7.72 -13.99
CA THR A 125 -1.99 -6.43 -14.00
C THR A 125 -3.48 -6.57 -13.69
N VAL A 126 -3.98 -7.80 -13.58
CA VAL A 126 -5.37 -8.13 -13.29
C VAL A 126 -5.49 -8.92 -11.99
N GLY A 127 -6.45 -8.53 -11.15
CA GLY A 127 -6.62 -9.11 -9.82
C GLY A 127 -7.02 -10.60 -9.83
N VAL A 128 -7.93 -10.99 -10.73
CA VAL A 128 -8.36 -12.39 -10.93
C VAL A 128 -8.59 -12.62 -12.42
N GLY A 129 -7.99 -13.67 -12.96
CA GLY A 129 -8.15 -14.09 -14.36
C GLY A 129 -7.33 -15.33 -14.67
N ASP A 130 -7.68 -16.03 -15.75
CA ASP A 130 -6.91 -17.16 -16.25
C ASP A 130 -5.82 -16.68 -17.22
N ILE A 131 -4.68 -17.37 -17.22
CA ILE A 131 -3.59 -17.09 -18.16
C ILE A 131 -3.86 -17.90 -19.44
N GLU A 132 -4.34 -17.24 -20.49
CA GLU A 132 -4.55 -17.90 -21.79
C GLU A 132 -3.23 -18.18 -22.51
N GLN A 133 -2.34 -17.18 -22.56
CA GLN A 133 -1.08 -17.26 -23.28
C GLN A 133 -0.02 -16.35 -22.66
N ILE A 134 1.24 -16.78 -22.74
CA ILE A 134 2.41 -15.96 -22.40
C ILE A 134 3.24 -15.77 -23.67
N ASP A 135 3.34 -14.55 -24.19
CA ASP A 135 4.22 -14.21 -25.31
C ASP A 135 5.50 -13.50 -24.81
N THR A 136 6.65 -14.12 -25.07
CA THR A 136 7.98 -13.60 -24.70
C THR A 136 8.79 -13.12 -25.91
N SER A 137 8.22 -13.17 -27.11
CA SER A 137 8.92 -12.94 -28.37
C SER A 137 9.52 -11.53 -28.51
N VAL A 138 8.88 -10.53 -27.90
CA VAL A 138 9.36 -9.14 -27.88
C VAL A 138 10.48 -8.98 -26.85
N ALA A 139 10.29 -9.52 -25.64
CA ALA A 139 11.27 -9.43 -24.57
C ALA A 139 12.61 -10.09 -24.98
N LEU A 140 12.57 -11.30 -25.55
CA LEU A 140 13.79 -12.02 -25.94
C LEU A 140 14.61 -11.33 -27.06
N LYS A 141 14.05 -10.33 -27.75
CA LYS A 141 14.78 -9.53 -28.76
C LYS A 141 15.61 -8.40 -28.14
N ILE A 142 15.35 -8.03 -26.88
CA ILE A 142 16.04 -6.94 -26.22
C ILE A 142 17.46 -7.40 -25.84
N SER A 143 18.47 -6.61 -26.22
CA SER A 143 19.87 -6.90 -25.90
C SER A 143 20.08 -6.96 -24.39
N GLY A 144 20.71 -8.03 -23.90
CA GLY A 144 20.99 -8.24 -22.48
C GLY A 144 20.03 -9.23 -21.79
N ILE A 145 18.88 -9.52 -22.37
CA ILE A 145 17.95 -10.54 -21.85
C ILE A 145 18.50 -11.94 -22.15
N GLN A 146 18.60 -12.75 -21.09
CA GLN A 146 19.10 -14.14 -21.21
C GLN A 146 17.99 -15.17 -21.39
N GLY A 147 16.78 -14.91 -20.87
CA GLY A 147 15.68 -15.86 -20.97
C GLY A 147 14.51 -15.55 -20.06
N PHE A 148 13.44 -16.31 -20.25
CA PHE A 148 12.23 -16.30 -19.45
C PHE A 148 12.12 -17.62 -18.68
N ILE A 149 11.85 -17.56 -17.37
CA ILE A 149 11.66 -18.75 -16.51
C ILE A 149 10.16 -18.84 -16.20
N GLY A 150 9.46 -19.72 -16.92
CA GLY A 150 8.04 -19.98 -16.75
C GLY A 150 7.74 -21.26 -15.95
N PRO A 151 6.46 -21.68 -15.90
CA PRO A 151 6.05 -22.94 -15.28
C PRO A 151 6.81 -24.16 -15.82
N ASP A 152 7.09 -24.16 -17.12
CA ASP A 152 7.80 -25.25 -17.81
C ASP A 152 9.30 -25.36 -17.40
N ALA A 153 9.84 -24.36 -16.73
CA ALA A 153 11.23 -24.38 -16.26
C ALA A 153 11.40 -25.12 -14.92
N ILE A 154 10.31 -25.57 -14.31
CA ILE A 154 10.35 -26.38 -13.08
C ILE A 154 10.87 -27.78 -13.43
N PRO A 155 11.94 -28.28 -12.77
CA PRO A 155 12.49 -29.60 -13.05
C PRO A 155 11.48 -30.73 -12.87
N ALA A 156 11.68 -31.85 -13.59
CA ALA A 156 10.83 -33.02 -13.45
C ALA A 156 10.79 -33.53 -12.00
N GLY A 157 9.58 -33.68 -11.45
CA GLY A 157 9.35 -34.04 -10.04
C GLY A 157 9.38 -32.84 -9.07
N GLY A 158 9.61 -31.63 -9.55
CA GLY A 158 9.41 -30.39 -8.80
C GLY A 158 7.95 -29.93 -8.85
N GLU A 159 7.46 -29.42 -7.73
CA GLU A 159 6.13 -28.82 -7.61
C GLU A 159 6.25 -27.31 -7.40
N ASN A 160 5.40 -26.52 -8.07
CA ASN A 160 5.31 -25.08 -7.84
C ASN A 160 4.52 -24.77 -6.56
N ASN A 161 5.01 -25.24 -5.42
CA ASN A 161 4.33 -25.09 -4.15
C ASN A 161 5.32 -24.67 -3.06
N PHE A 162 5.15 -23.45 -2.54
CA PHE A 162 5.95 -22.96 -1.43
C PHE A 162 5.42 -23.43 -0.07
N ILE A 163 4.22 -24.02 -0.03
CA ILE A 163 3.59 -24.53 1.18
C ILE A 163 4.10 -25.95 1.44
N PRO A 164 4.68 -26.24 2.62
CA PRO A 164 5.17 -27.57 2.93
C PRO A 164 4.03 -28.59 2.88
N ALA A 165 4.25 -29.77 2.31
CA ALA A 165 3.25 -30.84 2.22
C ALA A 165 2.66 -31.27 3.60
N ASN A 166 3.40 -31.00 4.69
CA ASN A 166 3.02 -31.33 6.06
C ASN A 166 2.48 -30.14 6.85
N TYR A 167 2.26 -28.98 6.22
CA TYR A 167 1.48 -27.92 6.84
C TYR A 167 0.02 -28.35 6.88
N HIS A 168 -0.35 -29.10 7.92
CA HIS A 168 -1.72 -29.35 8.32
C HIS A 168 -2.34 -28.03 8.83
N LEU A 169 -2.57 -27.07 7.95
CA LEU A 169 -3.58 -26.06 8.20
C LEU A 169 -4.92 -26.79 8.05
N TYR A 170 -5.36 -27.38 9.16
CA TYR A 170 -6.67 -28.00 9.35
C TYR A 170 -6.94 -29.28 8.53
N LYS A 171 -7.04 -30.42 9.22
CA LYS A 171 -7.89 -31.52 8.75
C LYS A 171 -9.33 -30.99 8.63
N PRO A 172 -10.05 -31.25 7.53
CA PRO A 172 -11.44 -30.86 7.38
C PRO A 172 -12.32 -31.82 8.17
N ASP A 173 -12.37 -31.67 9.49
CA ASP A 173 -13.41 -32.28 10.34
C ASP A 173 -14.20 -31.21 11.13
N TRP A 174 -14.13 -29.95 10.71
CA TRP A 174 -14.77 -28.84 11.41
C TRP A 174 -15.62 -28.04 10.43
N LYS A 175 -16.89 -28.43 10.37
CA LYS A 175 -17.98 -27.48 10.12
C LYS A 175 -17.86 -26.39 11.17
N ASP A 176 -18.01 -25.15 10.75
CA ASP A 176 -18.19 -23.99 11.61
C ASP A 176 -16.91 -23.56 12.36
N GLU A 177 -16.00 -22.83 11.70
CA GLU A 177 -15.45 -21.56 12.20
C GLU A 177 -14.37 -20.95 11.27
N TRP A 178 -14.73 -19.76 10.76
CA TRP A 178 -13.95 -18.63 10.22
C TRP A 178 -12.43 -18.76 10.06
N LEU A 179 -11.97 -18.84 8.80
CA LEU A 179 -10.62 -18.38 8.44
C LEU A 179 -10.58 -16.84 8.43
N PRO A 180 -9.55 -16.20 9.01
CA PRO A 180 -9.44 -14.74 8.98
C PRO A 180 -9.20 -14.24 7.54
N PRO A 181 -9.88 -13.16 7.11
CA PRO A 181 -9.85 -12.66 5.72
C PRO A 181 -8.46 -12.27 5.19
N LEU A 182 -7.49 -12.02 6.08
CA LEU A 182 -6.10 -11.76 5.72
C LEU A 182 -5.40 -12.94 5.03
N PHE A 183 -5.82 -14.18 5.31
CA PHE A 183 -5.16 -15.37 4.75
C PHE A 183 -5.56 -15.62 3.29
N ILE A 184 -6.82 -15.35 2.93
CA ILE A 184 -7.31 -15.48 1.53
C ILE A 184 -6.68 -14.41 0.64
N LEU A 185 -6.51 -13.18 1.15
CA LEU A 185 -5.86 -12.08 0.44
C LEU A 185 -4.39 -12.37 0.10
N VAL A 186 -3.63 -13.00 1.00
CA VAL A 186 -2.23 -13.37 0.71
C VAL A 186 -2.17 -14.49 -0.33
N THR A 187 -3.13 -15.43 -0.33
CA THR A 187 -3.08 -16.58 -1.24
C THR A 187 -3.46 -16.22 -2.69
N ILE A 188 -4.36 -15.25 -2.89
CA ILE A 188 -4.72 -14.77 -4.24
C ILE A 188 -3.67 -13.79 -4.80
N VAL A 189 -2.99 -13.01 -3.94
CA VAL A 189 -1.99 -12.03 -4.39
C VAL A 189 -0.59 -12.66 -4.59
N VAL A 190 -0.29 -13.81 -3.99
CA VAL A 190 1.06 -14.43 -4.04
C VAL A 190 1.26 -15.42 -5.19
N LEU A 191 0.23 -15.78 -5.95
CA LEU A 191 0.34 -16.80 -7.00
C LEU A 191 0.67 -16.25 -8.41
N VAL A 192 1.72 -15.44 -8.55
CA VAL A 192 2.55 -15.40 -9.77
C VAL A 192 3.97 -14.95 -9.41
N VAL A 193 4.77 -15.84 -8.81
CA VAL A 193 6.23 -15.66 -8.73
C VAL A 193 6.82 -16.24 -10.01
N VAL A 194 6.76 -15.46 -11.11
CA VAL A 194 7.44 -15.78 -12.37
C VAL A 194 8.73 -14.95 -12.40
N VAL A 195 9.85 -15.61 -12.15
CA VAL A 195 11.21 -15.04 -12.12
C VAL A 195 11.63 -14.72 -13.56
N VAL A 196 11.67 -13.45 -13.97
CA VAL A 196 12.11 -13.05 -15.32
C VAL A 196 13.41 -12.28 -15.25
N VAL A 197 14.41 -12.64 -16.04
CA VAL A 197 15.58 -11.77 -16.25
C VAL A 197 15.14 -10.59 -17.14
N VAL A 198 14.73 -9.50 -16.48
CA VAL A 198 14.54 -8.12 -16.98
C VAL A 198 13.37 -7.86 -17.98
N VAL A 199 12.51 -6.91 -17.57
CA VAL A 199 11.54 -6.04 -18.31
C VAL A 199 10.13 -6.54 -18.68
N VAL A 200 9.17 -5.79 -18.12
CA VAL A 200 7.82 -5.39 -18.56
C VAL A 200 7.17 -6.25 -19.64
N VAL A 201 6.26 -7.11 -19.20
CA VAL A 201 5.28 -7.79 -20.04
C VAL A 201 3.97 -7.01 -19.96
N VAL A 202 3.46 -6.60 -21.12
CA VAL A 202 2.05 -6.17 -21.25
C VAL A 202 1.24 -7.45 -21.36
N VAL A 203 0.55 -7.83 -20.28
CA VAL A 203 -0.42 -8.92 -20.31
C VAL A 203 -1.77 -8.29 -20.66
N GLU A 204 -2.33 -8.69 -21.81
CA GLU A 204 -3.69 -8.34 -22.19
C GLU A 204 -4.61 -9.40 -21.57
N VAL A 205 -5.34 -9.04 -20.52
CA VAL A 205 -6.31 -9.93 -19.87
C VAL A 205 -7.71 -9.42 -20.16
N VAL A 206 -8.54 -10.29 -20.70
CA VAL A 206 -9.93 -10.02 -21.01
C VAL A 206 -10.75 -10.44 -19.78
N VAL A 207 -11.40 -9.44 -19.16
CA VAL A 207 -12.28 -9.51 -17.97
C VAL A 207 -11.57 -9.38 -16.62
N ALA A 208 -11.88 -8.29 -15.92
CA ALA A 208 -11.48 -8.03 -14.55
C ALA A 208 -12.72 -7.89 -13.66
N ILE A 209 -12.77 -8.64 -12.55
CA ILE A 209 -13.68 -8.39 -11.43
C ILE A 209 -12.83 -7.85 -10.28
N VAL A 210 -13.10 -6.61 -9.86
CA VAL A 210 -12.42 -5.96 -8.73
C VAL A 210 -13.13 -6.35 -7.44
N VAL A 211 -12.61 -7.35 -6.74
CA VAL A 211 -13.24 -7.88 -5.51
C VAL A 211 -13.04 -6.90 -4.35
N LEU A 212 -14.06 -6.09 -4.05
CA LEU A 212 -14.19 -5.36 -2.79
C LEU A 212 -14.62 -6.32 -1.67
N LEU A 213 -14.27 -6.03 -0.41
CA LEU A 213 -14.59 -6.87 0.76
C LEU A 213 -16.10 -7.16 0.91
N LEU A 214 -16.96 -6.31 0.35
CA LEU A 214 -18.41 -6.50 0.24
C LEU A 214 -18.82 -7.54 -0.84
N GLU A 215 -18.07 -7.64 -1.93
CA GLU A 215 -18.29 -8.66 -2.96
C GLU A 215 -17.92 -10.06 -2.48
N VAL A 216 -16.90 -10.19 -1.62
CA VAL A 216 -16.55 -11.48 -0.97
C VAL A 216 -17.70 -12.04 -0.14
N VAL A 217 -18.40 -11.18 0.61
CA VAL A 217 -19.57 -11.58 1.42
C VAL A 217 -20.73 -12.03 0.54
N TRP A 218 -20.92 -11.36 -0.62
CA TRP A 218 -21.93 -11.75 -1.59
C TRP A 218 -21.58 -13.06 -2.31
N TYR A 219 -20.31 -13.24 -2.71
CA TYR A 219 -19.82 -14.44 -3.38
C TYR A 219 -19.92 -15.69 -2.47
N GLN A 220 -19.61 -15.54 -1.17
CA GLN A 220 -19.81 -16.59 -0.17
C GLN A 220 -21.29 -16.96 0.02
N LYS A 221 -22.20 -15.99 -0.09
CA LYS A 221 -23.64 -16.24 -0.02
C LYS A 221 -24.18 -16.95 -1.27
N TYR A 222 -23.53 -16.77 -2.42
CA TYR A 222 -23.91 -17.42 -3.68
C TYR A 222 -23.49 -18.90 -3.70
N TYR A 223 -22.25 -19.22 -3.29
CA TYR A 223 -21.77 -20.60 -3.21
C TYR A 223 -22.46 -21.45 -2.13
N SER A 224 -22.97 -20.84 -1.06
CA SER A 224 -23.77 -21.57 -0.04
C SER A 224 -25.17 -21.94 -0.53
N GLN A 225 -25.70 -21.27 -1.56
CA GLN A 225 -27.00 -21.56 -2.16
C GLN A 225 -26.90 -22.64 -3.25
N GLU A 226 -25.82 -22.69 -4.02
CA GLU A 226 -25.62 -23.71 -5.07
C GLU A 226 -25.27 -25.10 -4.53
N GLN A 227 -24.82 -25.23 -3.28
CA GLN A 227 -24.64 -26.54 -2.63
C GLN A 227 -25.93 -27.13 -2.00
N LEU A 228 -27.08 -26.49 -2.18
CA LEU A 228 -28.38 -26.91 -1.63
C LEU A 228 -29.34 -27.55 -2.66
N TYR A 229 -28.87 -27.96 -3.83
CA TYR A 229 -29.64 -28.76 -4.80
C TYR A 229 -28.89 -30.00 -5.29
#